data_AF-A0A6L4Y889-F1
#
_entry.id   AF-A0A6L4Y889-F1
#
_cell.length_a   1.000
_cell.length_b   1.000
_cell.length_c   1.000
_cell.angle_alpha   90.00
_cell.angle_beta   90.00
_cell.angle_gamma   90.00
#
_symmetry.space_group_name_H-M   'P 1'
#
loop_
_entity.id
_entity.type
_entity.pdbx_description
1 polymer ?
#
loop_
_entity_poly.entity_id
_entity_poly.type
_entity_poly.pdbx_seq_one_letter_code
_entity_poly.pdbx_strand_id
1 'polypeptide(L)' 'MTTTKTERIEIDLPEDIIFAMRGLEKPEEVKKKLKIALAILLFQEKSISLGKATELSELSRVRFMEVLKE' A
#
# COMPACT_ATOMS: atom_id res chain seq x y z
N MET A 1 10.15 9.98 20.61
CA MET A 1 9.19 9.30 19.71
C MET A 1 8.76 10.33 18.69
N THR A 2 9.24 10.22 17.45
CA THR A 2 8.87 11.17 16.38
C THR A 2 7.42 10.89 15.99
N THR A 3 6.51 11.82 16.25
CA THR A 3 5.12 11.72 15.83
C THR A 3 5.06 11.80 14.31
N THR A 4 4.76 10.69 13.64
CA THR A 4 4.54 10.68 12.19
C THR A 4 3.25 11.43 11.90
N LYS A 5 3.35 12.60 11.27
CA LYS A 5 2.19 13.36 10.78
C LYS A 5 1.54 12.55 9.66
N THR A 6 0.24 12.30 9.77
CA THR A 6 -0.56 11.62 8.74
C THR A 6 -1.52 12.59 8.09
N GLU A 7 -1.76 12.40 6.80
CA GLU A 7 -2.75 13.15 6.02
C GLU A 7 -3.66 12.16 5.30
N ARG A 8 -4.94 12.51 5.14
CA ARG A 8 -5.94 11.67 4.46
C ARG A 8 -6.05 12.10 3.00
N ILE A 9 -6.03 11.13 2.11
CA ILE A 9 -6.29 11.29 0.67
C ILE A 9 -7.64 10.62 0.39
N GLU A 10 -8.52 11.32 -0.31
CA GLU A 10 -9.81 10.79 -0.78
C GLU A 10 -9.73 10.62 -2.31
N ILE A 11 -10.30 9.51 -2.80
CA ILE A 11 -10.33 9.17 -4.22
C ILE A 11 -11.75 8.78 -4.60
N ASP A 12 -12.24 9.30 -5.72
CA ASP A 12 -13.49 8.87 -6.32
C ASP A 12 -13.23 7.66 -7.22
N LEU A 13 -13.99 6.59 -7.00
CA LEU A 13 -13.94 5.37 -7.81
C LEU A 13 -15.34 5.06 -8.33
N PRO A 14 -15.46 4.55 -9.58
CA PRO A 14 -16.72 4.00 -10.07
C PRO A 14 -17.30 2.91 -9.14
N GLU A 15 -18.62 2.86 -9.02
CA GLU A 15 -19.29 1.94 -8.09
C GLU A 15 -19.02 0.47 -8.40
N ASP A 16 -18.89 0.11 -9.67
CA ASP A 16 -18.55 -1.22 -10.14
C ASP A 16 -17.13 -1.64 -9.73
N ILE A 17 -16.18 -0.70 -9.69
CA ILE A 17 -14.84 -0.92 -9.15
C ILE A 17 -14.90 -1.16 -7.63
N ILE A 18 -15.68 -0.36 -6.91
CA ILE A 18 -15.89 -0.57 -5.46
C ILE A 18 -16.51 -1.95 -5.21
N PHE A 19 -17.46 -2.37 -6.04
CA PHE A 19 -18.07 -3.69 -5.95
C PHE A 19 -17.05 -4.80 -6.22
N ALA A 20 -16.25 -4.70 -7.29
CA ALA A 20 -15.19 -5.65 -7.59
C ALA A 20 -14.18 -5.75 -6.43
N MET A 21 -13.77 -4.62 -5.85
CA MET A 21 -12.87 -4.59 -4.69
C MET A 21 -13.44 -5.33 -3.48
N ARG A 22 -14.73 -5.15 -3.18
CA ARG A 22 -15.43 -5.84 -2.08
C ARG A 22 -15.63 -7.34 -2.34
N GLY A 23 -15.74 -7.72 -3.62
CA GLY A 23 -15.88 -9.12 -4.03
C GLY A 23 -14.60 -9.94 -3.93
N LEU A 24 -13.43 -9.28 -3.97
CA LEU A 24 -12.13 -9.95 -3.90
C LEU A 24 -11.81 -10.44 -2.49
N GLU A 25 -11.92 -9.59 -1.46
CA GLU A 25 -11.55 -9.91 -0.07
C GLU A 25 -12.30 -9.04 0.95
N LYS A 26 -12.11 -9.31 2.25
CA LYS A 26 -12.61 -8.44 3.32
C LYS A 26 -12.03 -7.02 3.17
N PRO A 27 -12.76 -5.96 3.55
CA PRO A 27 -12.32 -4.56 3.36
C PRO A 27 -10.91 -4.24 3.89
N GLU A 28 -10.50 -4.84 5.01
CA GLU A 28 -9.16 -4.63 5.59
C GLU A 28 -8.02 -5.19 4.72
N GLU A 29 -8.26 -6.30 4.01
CA GLU A 29 -7.25 -6.87 3.10
C GLU A 29 -7.06 -5.99 1.86
N VAL A 30 -8.15 -5.41 1.35
CA VAL A 30 -8.11 -4.45 0.23
C VAL A 30 -7.25 -3.25 0.60
N LYS A 31 -7.44 -2.68 1.79
CA LYS A 31 -6.64 -1.54 2.28
C LYS A 31 -5.16 -1.89 2.39
N LYS A 32 -4.84 -3.09 2.88
CA LYS A 32 -3.46 -3.58 2.97
C LYS A 32 -2.83 -3.73 1.58
N LYS A 33 -3.56 -4.31 0.62
CA LYS A 33 -3.10 -4.42 -0.78
C LYS A 33 -2.86 -3.06 -1.43
N LEU A 34 -3.73 -2.09 -1.20
CA LEU A 34 -3.54 -0.72 -1.70
C LEU A 34 -2.27 -0.08 -1.13
N LYS A 35 -2.01 -0.24 0.18
CA LYS A 35 -0.75 0.23 0.80
C LYS A 35 0.49 -0.44 0.20
N ILE A 36 0.44 -1.75 -0.03
CA ILE A 36 1.54 -2.51 -0.65
C ILE A 36 1.77 -2.00 -2.08
N ALA A 37 0.72 -1.88 -2.89
CA ALA A 37 0.81 -1.39 -4.26
C ALA A 37 1.39 0.02 -4.33
N LEU A 38 0.93 0.93 -3.45
CA LEU A 38 1.47 2.28 -3.36
C LEU A 38 2.95 2.29 -2.92
N ALA A 39 3.32 1.45 -1.95
CA ALA A 39 4.71 1.33 -1.51
C ALA A 39 5.64 0.81 -2.61
N ILE A 40 5.19 -0.16 -3.41
CA ILE A 40 5.94 -0.67 -4.56
C ILE A 40 6.15 0.44 -5.58
N LEU A 41 5.07 1.12 -5.99
CA LEU A 41 5.13 2.21 -6.98
C LEU A 41 6.14 3.28 -6.55
N LEU A 42 5.97 3.84 -5.35
CA LEU A 42 6.82 4.91 -4.84
C LEU A 42 8.28 4.48 -4.66
N PHE A 43 8.53 3.22 -4.28
CA PHE A 43 9.88 2.68 -4.15
C PHE A 43 10.55 2.51 -5.51
N GLN A 44 9.84 1.95 -6.49
CA GLN A 44 10.35 1.75 -7.86
C GLN A 44 10.65 3.08 -8.55
N GLU A 45 9.84 4.11 -8.31
CA GLU A 45 10.09 5.49 -8.77
C GLU A 45 11.23 6.20 -8.02
N LYS A 46 11.82 5.55 -7.01
CA LYS A 46 12.85 6.12 -6.12
C LYS A 46 12.37 7.35 -5.32
N SER A 47 11.05 7.52 -5.19
CA SER A 47 10.40 8.60 -4.44
C SER A 47 10.49 8.38 -2.93
N ILE A 48 10.59 7.12 -2.49
CA ILE A 48 10.78 6.77 -1.07
C ILE A 48 11.90 5.74 -0.89
N SER A 49 12.50 5.74 0.31
CA SER A 49 13.50 4.74 0.68
C SER A 49 12.86 3.38 0.96
N LEU A 50 13.66 2.31 0.94
CA LEU A 50 13.20 0.97 1.33
C LEU A 50 12.61 0.94 2.74
N GLY A 51 13.17 1.68 3.70
CA GLY A 51 12.64 1.76 5.06
C GLY A 51 11.23 2.36 5.09
N LYS A 52 10.99 3.43 4.32
CA LYS A 52 9.68 4.06 4.21
C LYS A 52 8.68 3.18 3.45
N ALA A 53 9.14 2.44 2.44
CA ALA A 53 8.32 1.48 1.71
C ALA A 53 7.84 0.34 2.63
N THR A 54 8.74 -0.23 3.45
CA THR A 54 8.37 -1.27 4.44
C THR A 54 7.46 -0.74 5.55
N GLU A 55 7.62 0.52 5.95
CA GLU A 55 6.73 1.18 6.92
C GLU A 55 5.31 1.38 6.34
N LEU A 56 5.22 1.85 5.09
CA LEU A 56 3.95 2.06 4.40
C LEU A 56 3.22 0.74 4.11
N SER A 57 3.95 -0.28 3.64
CA SER A 57 3.39 -1.57 3.28
C SER A 57 3.07 -2.46 4.49
N GLU A 58 3.57 -2.10 5.68
CA GLU A 58 3.50 -2.92 6.90
C GLU A 58 4.10 -4.33 6.70
N LEU A 59 5.12 -4.44 5.84
CA LEU A 59 5.82 -5.69 5.56
C LEU A 59 7.21 -5.64 6.17
N SER A 60 7.74 -6.81 6.55
CA SER A 60 9.17 -6.92 6.84
C SER A 60 9.97 -6.63 5.57
N ARG A 61 11.22 -6.17 5.74
CA ARG A 61 12.13 -5.95 4.61
C ARG A 61 12.28 -7.19 3.73
N VAL A 62 12.36 -8.38 4.33
CA VAL A 62 12.45 -9.66 3.60
C VAL A 62 11.20 -9.86 2.76
N ARG A 63 10.00 -9.74 3.35
CA ARG A 63 8.74 -9.96 2.64
C ARG A 63 8.51 -8.92 1.54
N PHE A 64 8.86 -7.65 1.78
CA PHE A 64 8.76 -6.62 0.76
C PHE A 64 9.67 -6.92 -0.45
N MET A 65 10.90 -7.39 -0.21
CA MET A 65 11.82 -7.77 -1.28
C MET A 65 11.38 -9.04 -2.03
N GLU A 66 10.62 -9.94 -1.40
CA GLU A 66 9.97 -11.06 -2.09
C GLU A 66 8.89 -10.57 -3.04
N VAL A 67 8.02 -9.66 -2.57
CA VAL A 67 6.95 -9.07 -3.39
C VAL A 67 7.50 -8.34 -4.62
N LEU A 68 8.67 -7.71 -4.51
CA LEU A 68 9.32 -7.06 -5.67
C LEU A 68 9.88 -8.03 -6.73
N LYS A 69 9.95 -9.33 -6.43
CA LYS A 69 10.47 -10.36 -7.36
C LYS A 69 9.36 -11.15 -8.05
N GLU A 70 8.12 -11.05 -7.55
CA GLU A 70 6.91 -11.59 -8.18
C GLU A 70 6.53 -10.74 -9.40
#